data_AF-A0A7Y5RP55-F1
#
_entry.id   AF-A0A7Y5RP55-F1
#
_cell.length_a   1.000
_cell.length_b   1.000
_cell.length_c   1.000
_cell.angle_alpha   90.00
_cell.angle_beta   90.00
_cell.angle_gamma   90.00
#
_symmetry.space_group_name_H-M   'P 1'
#
loop_
_entity.id
_entity.type
_entity.pdbx_description
1 polymer ?
#
loop_
_entity_poly.entity_id
_entity_poly.type
_entity_poly.pdbx_seq_one_letter_code
_entity_poly.pdbx_strand_id
1 'polypeptide(L)'
;MGRKKWIIIFCFLFLGLSALFILHCGPGLVLLVSHIAWEEEEHPWVQCSFDLPEGLGVLTYYQRQYHPFLAEYDREVSIMRSGVTTPRASLTWNTGGRTNIAVYWVEKVGDDGPYVRLFDRFGEIDIDVNTGRVYLNIRQGEKLYSGELLAEDVERALSVTTSSHSPPETAGKRCQLVSGNREKTDHRKLGTIDGQSAPLRFVPATVASSQPVAESAK
;
A
#
# COMPACT_ATOMS: atom_id res chain seq x y z
N MET A 1 58.56 8.78 35.91
CA MET A 1 57.10 8.93 36.13
C MET A 1 56.57 7.64 36.76
N GLY A 2 55.92 7.69 37.93
CA GLY A 2 55.57 6.48 38.70
C GLY A 2 54.45 5.64 38.07
N ARG A 3 54.51 4.30 38.23
CA ARG A 3 53.54 3.31 37.71
C ARG A 3 52.07 3.68 37.98
N LYS A 4 51.78 4.34 39.10
CA LYS A 4 50.44 4.85 39.46
C LYS A 4 49.89 5.89 38.46
N LYS A 5 50.75 6.77 37.91
CA LYS A 5 50.32 7.79 36.93
C LYS A 5 49.91 7.16 35.60
N TRP A 6 50.60 6.10 35.17
CA TRP A 6 50.26 5.37 33.95
C TRP A 6 48.93 4.64 34.05
N ILE A 7 48.63 4.05 35.19
CA ILE A 7 47.33 3.38 35.43
C ILE A 7 46.19 4.39 35.31
N ILE A 8 46.32 5.58 35.92
CA ILE A 8 45.29 6.62 35.86
C ILE A 8 45.07 7.09 34.42
N ILE A 9 46.14 7.36 33.67
CA ILE A 9 46.04 7.78 32.26
C ILE A 9 45.35 6.70 31.42
N PHE A 10 45.69 5.44 31.63
CA PHE A 10 45.08 4.33 30.90
C PHE A 10 43.58 4.18 31.19
N CYS A 11 43.17 4.34 32.45
CA CYS A 11 41.76 4.32 32.83
C CYS A 11 40.96 5.45 32.16
N PHE A 12 41.49 6.68 32.14
CA PHE A 12 40.82 7.80 31.46
C PHE A 12 40.74 7.60 29.94
N LEU A 13 41.81 7.07 29.33
CA LEU A 13 41.81 6.77 27.90
C LEU A 13 40.77 5.70 27.55
N PHE A 14 40.69 4.63 28.34
CA PHE A 14 39.71 3.56 28.16
C PHE A 14 38.27 4.06 28.34
N LEU A 15 38.00 4.88 29.36
CA LEU A 15 36.70 5.52 29.57
C LEU A 15 36.31 6.43 28.39
N GLY A 16 37.23 7.25 27.90
CA GLY A 16 37.00 8.13 26.76
C GLY A 16 36.71 7.37 25.47
N LEU A 17 37.48 6.31 25.19
CA LEU A 17 37.28 5.45 24.01
C LEU A 17 35.97 4.66 24.09
N SER A 18 35.59 4.19 25.28
CA SER A 18 34.32 3.48 25.49
C SER A 18 33.12 4.41 25.30
N ALA A 19 33.19 5.66 25.78
CA ALA A 19 32.15 6.66 25.57
C ALA A 19 32.01 7.02 24.08
N LEU A 20 33.13 7.18 23.36
CA LEU A 20 33.12 7.40 21.90
C LEU A 20 32.54 6.20 21.15
N PHE A 21 32.88 4.97 21.54
CA PHE A 21 32.32 3.75 20.95
C PHE A 21 30.80 3.67 21.19
N ILE A 22 30.30 3.98 22.39
CA ILE A 22 28.86 4.02 22.65
C ILE A 22 28.18 5.14 21.85
N LEU A 23 28.82 6.30 21.71
CA LEU A 23 28.26 7.42 20.94
C LEU A 23 28.17 7.10 19.45
N HIS A 24 29.16 6.38 18.90
CA HIS A 24 29.22 6.03 17.48
C HIS A 24 28.50 4.72 17.12
N CYS A 25 28.59 3.70 17.97
CA CYS A 25 28.01 2.38 17.72
C CYS A 25 26.66 2.20 18.40
N GLY A 26 26.36 2.93 19.48
CA GLY A 26 25.09 2.86 20.21
C GLY A 26 23.87 3.15 19.34
N PRO A 27 23.86 4.21 18.50
CA PRO A 27 22.74 4.44 17.59
C PRO A 27 22.53 3.29 16.60
N GLY A 28 23.60 2.72 16.06
CA GLY A 28 23.55 1.56 15.17
C GLY A 28 23.06 0.29 15.86
N LEU A 29 23.45 0.07 17.12
CA LEU A 29 23.01 -1.07 17.93
C LEU A 29 21.54 -0.97 18.32
N VAL A 30 21.04 0.25 18.64
CA VAL A 30 19.61 0.48 18.91
C VAL A 30 18.78 0.21 17.65
N LEU A 31 19.23 0.69 16.48
CA LEU A 31 18.55 0.40 15.20
C LEU A 31 18.57 -1.10 14.88
N LEU A 32 19.70 -1.79 15.09
CA LEU A 32 19.84 -3.23 14.85
C LEU A 32 18.92 -4.05 15.77
N VAL A 33 18.93 -3.77 17.08
CA VAL A 33 18.07 -4.47 18.05
C VAL A 33 16.58 -4.19 17.76
N SER A 34 16.24 -2.97 17.36
CA SER A 34 14.87 -2.63 16.98
C SER A 34 14.41 -3.32 15.70
N HIS A 35 15.33 -3.54 14.74
CA HIS A 35 15.03 -4.29 13.51
C HIS A 35 14.86 -5.79 13.78
N ILE A 36 15.72 -6.39 14.61
CA ILE A 36 15.62 -7.81 15.00
C ILE A 36 14.32 -8.07 15.80
N ALA A 37 13.99 -7.20 16.75
CA ALA A 37 12.74 -7.31 17.50
C ALA A 37 11.49 -7.09 16.63
N TRP A 38 11.61 -6.30 15.55
CA TRP A 38 10.54 -6.11 14.58
C TRP A 38 10.32 -7.33 13.68
N GLU A 39 11.39 -7.99 13.22
CA GLU A 39 11.24 -9.24 12.46
C GLU A 39 10.54 -10.34 13.28
N GLU A 40 10.60 -10.29 14.61
CA GLU A 40 9.90 -11.23 15.51
C GLU A 40 8.42 -10.83 15.79
N GLU A 41 8.04 -9.57 15.66
CA GLU A 41 6.64 -9.14 15.81
C GLU A 41 5.89 -9.20 14.46
N GLU A 42 5.17 -10.29 14.22
CA GLU A 42 4.21 -10.34 13.10
C GLU A 42 3.11 -9.28 13.33
N HIS A 43 3.17 -8.16 12.61
CA HIS A 43 2.12 -7.14 12.67
C HIS A 43 0.78 -7.74 12.21
N PRO A 44 -0.28 -7.64 13.04
CA PRO A 44 -1.55 -8.24 12.70
C PRO A 44 -2.15 -7.56 11.49
N TRP A 45 -2.72 -8.36 10.60
CA TRP A 45 -3.59 -7.87 9.55
C TRP A 45 -4.81 -7.18 10.17
N VAL A 46 -4.99 -5.91 9.84
CA VAL A 46 -6.25 -5.19 10.06
C VAL A 46 -7.05 -5.22 8.76
N GLN A 47 -8.38 -5.20 8.86
CA GLN A 47 -9.24 -5.31 7.69
C GLN A 47 -10.50 -4.48 7.81
N CYS A 48 -11.09 -4.15 6.67
CA CYS A 48 -12.45 -3.65 6.57
C CYS A 48 -13.15 -4.28 5.37
N SER A 49 -14.47 -4.40 5.46
CA SER A 49 -15.29 -4.99 4.42
C SER A 49 -16.43 -4.06 4.04
N PHE A 50 -16.89 -4.16 2.80
CA PHE A 50 -18.06 -3.43 2.32
C PHE A 50 -18.80 -4.22 1.25
N ASP A 51 -20.11 -4.02 1.20
CA ASP A 51 -20.99 -4.69 0.24
C ASP A 51 -20.78 -4.14 -1.17
N LEU A 52 -20.71 -5.06 -2.13
CA LEU A 52 -20.69 -4.72 -3.54
C LEU A 52 -22.12 -4.44 -4.03
N PRO A 53 -22.29 -3.58 -5.06
CA PRO A 53 -23.59 -3.29 -5.63
C PRO A 53 -24.35 -4.55 -6.06
N GLU A 54 -25.67 -4.45 -6.07
CA GLU A 54 -26.58 -5.51 -6.58
C GLU A 54 -26.44 -6.85 -5.84
N GLY A 55 -25.88 -6.85 -4.63
CA GLY A 55 -25.66 -8.07 -3.85
C GLY A 55 -24.62 -9.00 -4.47
N LEU A 56 -23.72 -8.47 -5.32
CA LEU A 56 -22.73 -9.27 -6.04
C LEU A 56 -21.71 -9.92 -5.09
N GLY A 57 -21.56 -9.42 -3.87
CA GLY A 57 -20.70 -9.98 -2.84
C GLY A 57 -20.23 -8.95 -1.84
N VAL A 58 -19.18 -9.30 -1.10
CA VAL A 58 -18.49 -8.44 -0.15
C VAL A 58 -17.03 -8.37 -0.54
N LEU A 59 -16.48 -7.16 -0.68
CA LEU A 59 -15.03 -6.99 -0.79
C LEU A 59 -14.45 -6.74 0.59
N THR A 60 -13.37 -7.46 0.90
CA THR A 60 -12.58 -7.23 2.11
C THR A 60 -11.20 -6.75 1.71
N TYR A 61 -10.80 -5.62 2.28
CA TYR A 61 -9.48 -5.04 2.16
C TYR A 61 -8.70 -5.30 3.45
N TYR A 62 -7.46 -5.77 3.31
CA TYR A 62 -6.56 -6.08 4.39
C TYR A 62 -5.32 -5.20 4.29
N GLN A 63 -4.78 -4.81 5.44
CA GLN A 63 -3.55 -4.07 5.54
C GLN A 63 -2.75 -4.54 6.75
N ARG A 64 -1.43 -4.59 6.62
CA ARG A 64 -0.52 -4.69 7.78
C ARG A 64 0.67 -3.78 7.57
N GLN A 65 1.28 -3.35 8.65
CA GLN A 65 2.50 -2.56 8.58
C GLN A 65 3.65 -3.45 8.12
N TYR A 66 4.41 -3.00 7.12
CA TYR A 66 5.54 -3.74 6.56
C TYR A 66 6.84 -3.40 7.28
N HIS A 67 7.08 -2.12 7.56
CA HIS A 67 8.33 -1.63 8.17
C HIS A 67 8.07 -0.74 9.40
N PRO A 68 8.90 -0.78 10.47
CA PRO A 68 8.66 -0.05 11.72
C PRO A 68 8.76 1.46 11.56
N PHE A 69 9.75 1.86 10.77
CA PHE A 69 10.18 3.25 10.68
C PHE A 69 9.71 3.92 9.39
N LEU A 70 9.24 3.12 8.43
CA LEU A 70 8.73 3.61 7.16
C LEU A 70 7.22 3.43 7.17
N ALA A 71 6.53 4.40 6.57
CA ALA A 71 5.09 4.38 6.45
C ALA A 71 4.71 3.45 5.28
N GLU A 72 5.15 2.20 5.34
CA GLU A 72 5.00 1.18 4.31
C GLU A 72 4.06 0.09 4.80
N TYR A 73 3.13 -0.28 3.93
CA TYR A 73 2.07 -1.23 4.27
C TYR A 73 1.90 -2.27 3.17
N ASP A 74 1.87 -3.53 3.60
CA ASP A 74 1.37 -4.65 2.81
C ASP A 74 -0.15 -4.54 2.72
N ARG A 75 -0.68 -4.90 1.55
CA ARG A 75 -2.10 -4.75 1.23
C ARG A 75 -2.59 -5.95 0.45
N GLU A 76 -3.77 -6.42 0.82
CA GLU A 76 -4.43 -7.53 0.14
C GLU A 76 -5.93 -7.24 -0.01
N VAL A 77 -6.56 -7.94 -0.95
CA VAL A 77 -8.02 -7.94 -1.13
C VAL A 77 -8.54 -9.35 -1.32
N SER A 78 -9.77 -9.59 -0.87
CA SER A 78 -10.52 -10.80 -1.20
C SER A 78 -11.97 -10.46 -1.46
N ILE A 79 -12.63 -11.23 -2.31
CA ILE A 79 -14.05 -11.06 -2.59
C ILE A 79 -14.79 -12.31 -2.14
N MET A 80 -15.86 -12.13 -1.38
CA MET A 80 -16.80 -13.20 -1.01
C MET A 80 -18.06 -13.07 -1.86
N ARG A 81 -18.41 -14.13 -2.60
CA ARG A 81 -19.62 -14.21 -3.43
C ARG A 81 -20.35 -15.51 -3.21
N SER A 82 -21.65 -15.44 -2.95
CA SER A 82 -22.47 -16.64 -2.73
C SER A 82 -21.86 -17.61 -1.69
N GLY A 83 -21.22 -17.05 -0.65
CA GLY A 83 -20.54 -17.81 0.41
C GLY A 83 -19.15 -18.34 0.06
N VAL A 84 -18.65 -18.13 -1.16
CA VAL A 84 -17.31 -18.53 -1.61
C VAL A 84 -16.38 -17.33 -1.59
N THR A 85 -15.25 -17.44 -0.88
CA THR A 85 -14.23 -16.39 -0.78
C THR A 85 -13.08 -16.68 -1.74
N THR A 86 -12.72 -15.71 -2.58
CA THR A 86 -11.53 -15.80 -3.42
C THR A 86 -10.26 -15.85 -2.56
N PRO A 87 -9.16 -16.45 -3.05
CA PRO A 87 -7.85 -16.25 -2.46
C PRO A 87 -7.55 -14.76 -2.30
N ARG A 88 -6.77 -14.42 -1.29
CA ARG A 88 -6.29 -13.04 -1.11
C ARG A 88 -5.34 -12.70 -2.25
N ALA A 89 -5.63 -11.60 -2.94
CA ALA A 89 -4.78 -11.05 -3.97
C ALA A 89 -4.01 -9.86 -3.40
N SER A 90 -2.69 -9.89 -3.55
CA SER A 90 -1.83 -8.81 -3.09
C SER A 90 -1.98 -7.57 -3.97
N LEU A 91 -1.95 -6.40 -3.36
CA LEU A 91 -1.89 -5.11 -4.04
C LEU A 91 -0.45 -4.57 -3.98
N THR A 92 -0.16 -3.53 -4.77
CA THR A 92 1.11 -2.82 -4.66
C THR A 92 1.31 -2.27 -3.25
N TRP A 93 2.56 -2.13 -2.79
CA TRP A 93 2.83 -1.50 -1.51
C TRP A 93 2.38 -0.03 -1.49
N ASN A 94 1.92 0.41 -0.33
CA ASN A 94 1.63 1.81 -0.07
C ASN A 94 2.83 2.46 0.63
N THR A 95 3.63 3.26 -0.09
CA THR A 95 4.87 3.88 0.39
C THR A 95 4.66 5.34 0.78
N GLY A 96 4.22 5.61 2.00
CA GLY A 96 3.92 6.97 2.46
C GLY A 96 2.77 7.08 3.43
N GLY A 97 2.26 5.94 3.87
CA GLY A 97 1.55 5.82 5.12
C GLY A 97 0.10 5.42 4.99
N ARG A 98 -0.59 5.67 6.08
CA ARG A 98 -2.03 5.49 6.22
C ARG A 98 -2.79 6.50 5.35
N THR A 99 -2.91 6.24 4.05
CA THR A 99 -3.65 7.12 3.14
C THR A 99 -5.10 6.68 2.99
N ASN A 100 -6.00 7.63 2.77
CA ASN A 100 -7.37 7.33 2.36
C ASN A 100 -7.35 6.71 0.96
N ILE A 101 -8.10 5.63 0.77
CA ILE A 101 -8.25 4.95 -0.52
C ILE A 101 -9.68 5.18 -0.99
N ALA A 102 -9.85 5.90 -2.08
CA ALA A 102 -11.17 6.08 -2.67
C ALA A 102 -11.58 4.78 -3.39
N VAL A 103 -12.83 4.36 -3.18
CA VAL A 103 -13.36 3.13 -3.75
C VAL A 103 -14.47 3.48 -4.72
N TYR A 104 -14.33 3.00 -5.95
CA TYR A 104 -15.29 3.20 -7.02
C TYR A 104 -15.80 1.86 -7.54
N TRP A 105 -17.06 1.84 -7.92
CA TRP A 105 -17.64 0.82 -8.77
C TRP A 105 -17.43 1.20 -10.22
N VAL A 106 -16.93 0.26 -11.02
CA VAL A 106 -16.80 0.41 -12.46
C VAL A 106 -17.67 -0.66 -13.10
N GLU A 107 -18.73 -0.22 -13.76
CA GLU A 107 -19.60 -1.12 -14.50
C GLU A 107 -18.84 -1.85 -15.61
N LYS A 108 -19.37 -3.00 -16.00
CA LYS A 108 -18.81 -3.86 -17.04
C LYS A 108 -18.56 -3.06 -18.33
N VAL A 109 -17.39 -3.22 -18.94
CA VAL A 109 -17.06 -2.63 -20.25
C VAL A 109 -16.97 -3.75 -21.28
N GLY A 110 -18.02 -3.91 -22.08
CA GLY A 110 -18.11 -5.02 -23.04
C GLY A 110 -18.21 -6.37 -22.33
N ASP A 111 -17.22 -7.24 -22.53
CA ASP A 111 -17.12 -8.55 -21.86
C ASP A 111 -16.30 -8.54 -20.58
N ASP A 112 -15.66 -7.42 -20.28
CA ASP A 112 -14.74 -7.24 -19.15
C ASP A 112 -15.43 -6.60 -17.93
N GLY A 113 -15.26 -7.19 -16.74
CA GLY A 113 -15.79 -6.68 -15.47
C GLY A 113 -17.11 -7.32 -15.03
N PRO A 114 -17.79 -6.77 -14.00
CA PRO A 114 -17.54 -5.47 -13.35
C PRO A 114 -16.29 -5.43 -12.45
N TYR A 115 -15.83 -4.23 -12.12
CA TYR A 115 -14.64 -4.00 -11.29
C TYR A 115 -14.93 -3.14 -10.07
N VAL A 116 -14.14 -3.36 -9.02
CA VAL A 116 -13.91 -2.35 -7.97
C VAL A 116 -12.59 -1.66 -8.26
N ARG A 117 -12.63 -0.33 -8.41
CA ARG A 117 -11.43 0.49 -8.55
C ARG A 117 -11.04 1.10 -7.22
N LEU A 118 -9.84 0.77 -6.77
CA LEU A 118 -9.16 1.46 -5.67
C LEU A 118 -8.31 2.58 -6.25
N PHE A 119 -8.46 3.78 -5.71
CA PHE A 119 -7.69 4.94 -6.12
C PHE A 119 -7.03 5.57 -4.91
N ASP A 120 -5.70 5.60 -4.93
CA ASP A 120 -4.89 6.26 -3.93
C ASP A 120 -3.81 7.14 -4.58
N ARG A 121 -2.87 7.65 -3.78
CA ARG A 121 -1.79 8.52 -4.27
C ARG A 121 -0.75 7.82 -5.16
N PHE A 122 -0.73 6.49 -5.20
CA PHE A 122 0.24 5.68 -5.95
C PHE A 122 -0.33 5.14 -7.25
N GLY A 123 -1.65 5.08 -7.39
CA GLY A 123 -2.27 4.79 -8.68
C GLY A 123 -3.71 4.32 -8.58
N GLU A 124 -4.18 3.81 -9.72
CA GLU A 124 -5.50 3.21 -9.85
C GLU A 124 -5.34 1.69 -9.98
N ILE A 125 -6.04 0.94 -9.14
CA ILE A 125 -6.01 -0.52 -9.14
C ILE A 125 -7.43 -1.02 -9.39
N ASP A 126 -7.61 -1.82 -10.44
CA ASP A 126 -8.88 -2.48 -10.73
C ASP A 126 -8.88 -3.91 -10.18
N ILE A 127 -9.97 -4.29 -9.52
CA ILE A 127 -10.17 -5.63 -8.98
C ILE A 127 -11.39 -6.21 -9.69
N ASP A 128 -11.18 -7.27 -10.47
CA ASP A 128 -12.25 -7.98 -11.16
C ASP A 128 -13.12 -8.73 -10.14
N VAL A 129 -14.39 -8.36 -10.06
CA VAL A 129 -15.35 -8.92 -9.10
C VAL A 129 -15.66 -10.39 -9.37
N ASN A 130 -15.49 -10.85 -10.61
CA ASN A 130 -15.76 -12.24 -11.00
C ASN A 130 -14.58 -13.15 -10.68
N THR A 131 -13.37 -12.69 -10.93
CA THR A 131 -12.18 -13.54 -10.87
C THR A 131 -11.31 -13.29 -9.64
N GLY A 132 -11.48 -12.14 -8.97
CA GLY A 132 -10.59 -11.70 -7.88
C GLY A 132 -9.22 -11.23 -8.38
N ARG A 133 -9.01 -11.13 -9.69
CA ARG A 133 -7.75 -10.67 -10.27
C ARG A 133 -7.57 -9.17 -10.08
N VAL A 134 -6.33 -8.77 -9.89
CA VAL A 134 -5.93 -7.39 -9.62
C VAL A 134 -5.17 -6.86 -10.83
N TYR A 135 -5.48 -5.64 -11.23
CA TYR A 135 -4.88 -4.97 -12.37
C TYR A 135 -4.38 -3.59 -11.95
N LEU A 136 -3.10 -3.32 -12.18
CA LEU A 136 -2.51 -2.00 -11.99
C LEU A 136 -2.76 -1.17 -13.24
N ASN A 137 -3.37 0.00 -13.07
CA ASN A 137 -3.61 0.93 -14.16
C ASN A 137 -2.61 2.10 -14.09
N ILE A 138 -1.99 2.39 -15.23
CA ILE A 138 -0.91 3.37 -15.38
C ILE A 138 -1.31 4.35 -16.46
N ARG A 139 -1.32 5.65 -16.13
CA ARG A 139 -1.57 6.72 -17.11
C ARG A 139 -0.27 7.22 -17.70
N GLN A 140 -0.20 7.30 -19.02
CA GLN A 140 0.92 7.90 -19.76
C GLN A 140 0.36 8.89 -20.78
N GLY A 141 0.39 10.18 -20.43
CA GLY A 141 -0.35 11.21 -21.17
C GLY A 141 -1.86 10.98 -21.04
N GLU A 142 -2.58 10.99 -22.17
CA GLU A 142 -4.01 10.73 -22.21
C GLU A 142 -4.37 9.24 -22.24
N LYS A 143 -3.38 8.35 -22.31
CA LYS A 143 -3.62 6.91 -22.46
C LYS A 143 -3.57 6.18 -21.13
N LEU A 144 -4.55 5.32 -20.88
CA LEU A 144 -4.55 4.36 -19.78
C LEU A 144 -4.02 2.99 -20.23
N TYR A 145 -3.07 2.43 -19.47
CA TYR A 145 -2.57 1.08 -19.64
C TYR A 145 -2.91 0.24 -18.42
N SER A 146 -3.15 -1.06 -18.59
CA SER A 146 -3.48 -1.99 -17.52
C SER A 146 -2.61 -3.24 -17.60
N GLY A 147 -2.10 -3.68 -16.45
CA GLY A 147 -1.33 -4.92 -16.31
C GLY A 147 -1.84 -5.74 -15.14
N GLU A 148 -2.03 -7.04 -15.32
CA GLU A 148 -2.39 -7.95 -14.23
C GLU A 148 -1.24 -8.00 -13.21
N LEU A 149 -1.59 -7.85 -11.93
CA LEU A 149 -0.65 -7.90 -10.82
C LEU A 149 -0.70 -9.31 -10.20
N LEU A 150 0.37 -10.07 -10.36
CA LEU A 150 0.55 -11.36 -9.69
C LEU A 150 1.22 -11.18 -8.33
N ALA A 151 1.13 -12.19 -7.46
CA ALA A 151 1.74 -12.14 -6.12
C ALA A 151 3.27 -11.93 -6.18
N GLU A 152 3.94 -12.60 -7.11
CA GLU A 152 5.38 -12.43 -7.36
C GLU A 152 5.77 -11.04 -7.92
N ASP A 153 4.80 -10.28 -8.42
CA ASP A 153 5.00 -9.03 -9.14
C ASP A 153 4.91 -7.81 -8.19
N VAL A 154 4.42 -7.97 -6.95
CA VAL A 154 4.12 -6.88 -6.00
C VAL A 154 5.34 -6.00 -5.68
N GLU A 155 6.48 -6.62 -5.38
CA GLU A 155 7.72 -5.90 -5.04
C GLU A 155 8.29 -5.17 -6.28
N ARG A 156 8.04 -5.71 -7.47
CA ARG A 156 8.55 -5.17 -8.75
C ARG A 156 7.58 -4.20 -9.41
N ALA A 157 6.31 -4.20 -9.02
CA ALA A 157 5.29 -3.34 -9.61
C ALA A 157 5.55 -1.84 -9.34
N LEU A 158 6.38 -1.51 -8.34
CA LEU A 158 6.83 -0.15 -8.08
C LEU A 158 7.90 0.35 -9.08
N SER A 159 8.60 -0.54 -9.79
CA SER A 159 9.54 -0.15 -10.84
C SER A 159 8.80 0.08 -12.16
N VAL A 160 7.94 1.08 -12.20
CA VAL A 160 7.31 1.51 -13.47
C VAL A 160 8.34 2.29 -14.27
N THR A 161 8.90 1.68 -15.31
CA THR A 161 9.77 2.36 -16.29
C THR A 161 8.92 3.12 -17.30
N THR A 162 8.64 4.39 -17.04
CA THR A 162 8.02 5.28 -18.01
C THR A 162 9.08 5.89 -18.94
N SER A 163 9.57 5.14 -19.93
CA SER A 163 10.20 5.79 -21.08
C SER A 163 9.11 6.36 -21.98
N SER A 164 9.25 7.61 -22.44
CA SER A 164 8.22 8.32 -23.24
C SER A 164 7.85 7.62 -24.55
N HIS A 165 8.58 6.58 -24.95
CA HIS A 165 8.44 5.89 -26.23
C HIS A 165 8.07 4.41 -26.14
N SER A 166 7.92 3.84 -24.93
CA SER A 166 7.50 2.45 -24.75
C SER A 166 6.26 2.36 -23.85
N PRO A 167 5.37 1.38 -24.08
CA PRO A 167 4.30 1.07 -23.13
C PRO A 167 4.88 0.79 -21.74
N PRO A 168 4.19 1.20 -20.67
CA PRO A 168 4.63 0.89 -19.32
C PRO A 168 4.63 -0.63 -19.10
N GLU A 169 5.49 -1.08 -18.19
CA GLU A 169 5.57 -2.47 -17.78
C GLU A 169 5.18 -2.59 -16.30
N THR A 170 4.44 -3.64 -15.97
CA THR A 170 4.21 -4.05 -14.58
C THR A 170 4.98 -5.35 -14.37
N ALA A 171 5.98 -5.32 -13.47
CA ALA A 171 6.88 -6.44 -13.18
C ALA A 171 7.51 -7.10 -14.42
N GLY A 172 7.94 -6.27 -15.39
CA GLY A 172 8.60 -6.73 -16.61
C GLY A 172 7.66 -7.31 -17.67
N LYS A 173 6.34 -7.26 -17.46
CA LYS A 173 5.33 -7.56 -18.48
C LYS A 173 4.75 -6.26 -19.03
N ARG A 174 4.65 -6.16 -20.36
CA ARG A 174 4.03 -5.00 -21.01
C ARG A 174 2.57 -4.87 -20.62
N CYS A 175 2.20 -3.70 -20.11
CA CYS A 175 0.81 -3.36 -19.89
C CYS A 175 0.09 -3.23 -21.23
N GLN A 176 -1.16 -3.64 -21.24
CA GLN A 176 -2.01 -3.51 -22.42
C GLN A 176 -2.66 -2.13 -22.42
N LEU A 177 -2.75 -1.51 -23.60
CA LEU A 177 -3.49 -0.27 -23.75
C LEU A 177 -4.97 -0.56 -23.49
N VAL A 178 -5.55 0.12 -22.50
CA VAL A 178 -6.98 0.06 -22.24
C VAL A 178 -7.66 0.90 -23.33
N SER A 179 -8.06 0.24 -24.41
CA SER A 179 -8.78 0.89 -25.49
C SER A 179 -10.30 0.88 -25.22
N GLY A 180 -11.00 1.94 -25.62
CA GLY A 180 -12.47 2.02 -25.56
C GLY A 180 -13.04 2.81 -24.38
N ASN A 181 -14.34 2.63 -24.11
CA ASN A 181 -15.12 3.42 -23.15
C ASN A 181 -14.72 3.24 -21.68
N ARG A 182 -13.71 2.43 -21.34
CA ARG A 182 -13.24 2.25 -19.95
C ARG A 182 -12.57 3.50 -19.37
N GLU A 183 -12.15 4.44 -20.22
CA GLU A 183 -11.77 5.81 -19.82
C GLU A 183 -12.98 6.74 -19.60
N LYS A 184 -14.13 6.41 -20.21
CA LYS A 184 -15.38 7.19 -20.17
C LYS A 184 -16.50 6.54 -19.35
N THR A 185 -16.22 5.41 -18.71
CA THR A 185 -17.21 4.66 -17.95
C THR A 185 -17.69 5.46 -16.77
N ASP A 186 -18.98 5.36 -16.50
CA ASP A 186 -19.56 5.92 -15.28
C ASP A 186 -18.96 5.21 -14.07
N HIS A 187 -18.04 5.91 -13.40
CA HIS A 187 -17.48 5.47 -12.14
C HIS A 187 -18.40 5.96 -11.01
N ARG A 188 -19.00 5.03 -10.27
CA ARG A 188 -19.80 5.38 -9.11
C ARG A 188 -18.96 5.26 -7.84
N LYS A 189 -18.73 6.36 -7.13
CA LYS A 189 -18.02 6.30 -5.84
C LYS A 189 -18.84 5.48 -4.84
N LEU A 190 -18.26 4.40 -4.33
CA LEU A 190 -18.86 3.58 -3.27
C LEU A 190 -18.56 4.17 -1.89
N GLY A 191 -17.35 4.69 -1.71
CA GLY A 191 -16.91 5.24 -0.43
C GLY A 191 -15.41 5.48 -0.39
N THR A 192 -14.88 5.49 0.84
CA THR A 192 -13.47 5.67 1.12
C THR A 192 -13.07 4.67 2.20
N ILE A 193 -11.98 3.93 2.00
CA ILE A 193 -11.30 3.21 3.08
C ILE A 193 -10.45 4.24 3.82
N ASP A 194 -10.79 4.48 5.08
CA ASP A 194 -9.99 5.27 6.00
C ASP A 194 -8.79 4.46 6.46
N GLY A 195 -7.66 4.71 5.82
CA GLY A 195 -6.38 4.10 6.18
C GLY A 195 -5.77 4.69 7.44
N GLN A 196 -6.18 5.89 7.87
CA GLN A 196 -5.64 6.66 9.01
C GLN A 196 -6.05 6.09 10.36
N SER A 197 -7.29 5.62 10.43
CA SER A 197 -7.84 5.00 11.62
C SER A 197 -7.37 3.57 11.83
N ALA A 198 -7.11 3.22 13.10
CA ALA A 198 -7.04 1.83 13.55
C ALA A 198 -8.19 1.60 14.55
N PRO A 199 -9.11 0.64 14.31
CA PRO A 199 -9.16 -0.29 13.18
C PRO A 199 -9.48 0.41 11.84
N LEU A 200 -9.14 -0.25 10.73
CA LEU A 200 -9.54 0.18 9.38
C LEU A 200 -11.06 0.30 9.28
N ARG A 201 -11.54 1.31 8.53
CA ARG A 201 -12.97 1.55 8.34
C ARG A 201 -13.27 1.88 6.89
N PHE A 202 -14.37 1.35 6.39
CA PHE A 202 -14.97 1.83 5.15
C PHE A 202 -16.04 2.89 5.48
N VAL A 203 -15.93 4.05 4.84
CA VAL A 203 -16.88 5.16 4.97
C VAL A 203 -17.68 5.25 3.66
N PRO A 204 -18.96 4.85 3.64
CA PRO A 204 -19.78 4.90 2.44
C PRO A 204 -19.93 6.34 1.90
N ALA A 205 -19.99 6.48 0.58
CA ALA A 205 -20.14 7.78 -0.07
C ALA A 205 -21.44 8.51 0.33
N THR A 206 -22.50 7.75 0.64
CA THR A 206 -23.78 8.27 1.14
C THR A 206 -23.67 8.97 2.50
N VAL A 207 -22.67 8.61 3.31
CA VAL A 207 -22.42 9.23 4.62
C VAL A 207 -21.57 10.49 4.47
N ALA A 208 -20.63 10.50 3.53
CA ALA A 208 -19.69 11.59 3.33
C ALA A 208 -20.35 12.91 2.84
N SER A 209 -21.51 12.85 2.17
CA SER A 209 -22.22 14.05 1.71
C SER A 209 -22.91 14.86 2.82
N SER A 210 -22.86 14.38 4.07
CA SER A 210 -23.49 15.03 5.23
C SER A 210 -22.52 15.82 6.11
N GLN A 211 -21.22 15.76 5.83
CA GLN A 211 -20.26 16.62 6.51
C GLN A 211 -20.10 17.94 5.75
N PRO A 212 -20.34 19.10 6.38
CA PRO A 212 -20.05 20.38 5.74
C PRO A 212 -18.57 20.39 5.39
N VAL A 213 -18.27 20.64 4.12
CA VAL A 213 -16.91 20.89 3.65
C VAL A 213 -16.39 22.05 4.49
N ALA A 214 -15.54 21.76 5.47
CA ALA A 214 -14.78 22.78 6.13
C ALA A 214 -13.93 23.43 5.03
N GLU A 215 -14.25 24.68 4.70
CA GLU A 215 -13.42 25.55 3.89
C GLU A 215 -12.00 25.51 4.46
N SER A 216 -11.13 24.71 3.85
CA SER A 216 -9.70 24.86 4.00
C SER A 216 -9.34 26.16 3.27
N ALA A 217 -9.35 27.24 4.04
CA ALA A 217 -8.94 28.56 3.62
C ALA A 217 -7.48 28.57 3.12
N LYS A 218 -7.33 29.17 1.93
CA LYS A 218 -6.14 29.82 1.32
C LYS A 218 -4.91 28.98 0.99
#